data_AF-A0A433RJD2-F1
#
_entry.id   AF-A0A433RJD2-F1
#
_cell.length_a   1.000
_cell.length_b   1.000
_cell.length_c   1.000
_cell.angle_alpha   90.00
_cell.angle_beta   90.00
_cell.angle_gamma   90.00
#
_symmetry.space_group_name_H-M   'P 1'
#
loop_
_entity.id
_entity.type
_entity.pdbx_description
1 polymer ?
#
loop_
_entity_poly.entity_id
_entity_poly.type
_entity_poly.pdbx_seq_one_letter_code
_entity_poly.pdbx_strand_id
1 'polypeptide(L)' 'MLTIDYGTGVVHTVEGDLNEAKVAALEGMAYTQQDVRILDDNGAEILISRWYGVEPAEDDEVLTQFGSYGFYSEWQEGN' A
#
# COMPACT_ATOMS: atom_id res chain seq x y z
N MET A 1 -11.02 -6.11 -11.89
CA MET A 1 -10.33 -4.81 -11.97
C MET A 1 -10.05 -4.40 -10.54
N LEU A 2 -8.84 -3.94 -10.25
CA LEU A 2 -8.42 -3.55 -8.91
C LEU A 2 -8.00 -2.08 -8.93
N THR A 3 -8.28 -1.35 -7.86
CA THR A 3 -7.91 0.06 -7.73
C THR A 3 -6.92 0.23 -6.59
N ILE A 4 -5.76 0.80 -6.90
CA ILE A 4 -4.74 1.19 -5.93
C ILE A 4 -5.00 2.64 -5.53
N ASP A 5 -5.30 2.87 -4.26
CA ASP A 5 -5.45 4.20 -3.68
C ASP A 5 -4.26 4.50 -2.78
N TYR A 6 -3.48 5.54 -3.14
CA TYR A 6 -2.31 5.97 -2.37
C TYR A 6 -2.64 7.03 -1.30
N GLY A 7 -3.93 7.31 -1.06
CA GLY A 7 -4.41 8.29 -0.08
C GLY A 7 -4.15 9.75 -0.47
N THR A 8 -3.71 10.01 -1.71
CA THR A 8 -3.40 11.35 -2.22
C THR A 8 -4.51 11.96 -3.07
N GLY A 9 -5.61 11.22 -3.27
CA GLY A 9 -6.68 11.56 -4.23
C GLY A 9 -6.37 11.14 -5.67
N VAL A 10 -5.20 10.58 -5.94
CA VAL A 10 -4.85 9.91 -7.21
C VAL A 10 -4.92 8.41 -7.00
N VAL A 11 -5.66 7.73 -7.89
CA VAL A 11 -5.79 6.27 -7.90
C VAL A 11 -5.21 5.69 -9.19
N HIS A 12 -4.72 4.46 -9.12
CA HIS A 12 -4.22 3.70 -10.27
C HIS A 12 -5.02 2.40 -10.40
N THR A 13 -5.62 2.16 -11.56
CA THR A 13 -6.41 0.96 -11.83
C THR A 13 -5.56 -0.09 -12.56
N VAL A 14 -5.67 -1.34 -12.12
CA VAL A 14 -4.98 -2.50 -12.69
C VAL A 14 -6.01 -3.50 -13.23
N GLU A 15 -5.86 -3.87 -14.50
CA GLU A 15 -6.59 -4.97 -15.14
C GLU A 15 -5.78 -6.25 -14.99
N GLY A 16 -5.83 -6.85 -13.80
CA GLY A 16 -5.03 -8.02 -13.44
C GLY A 16 -5.49 -8.68 -12.15
N ASP A 17 -4.67 -9.60 -11.65
CA ASP A 17 -4.88 -10.25 -10.37
C ASP A 17 -4.32 -9.44 -9.18
N LEU A 18 -4.53 -9.95 -7.97
CA LEU A 18 -4.11 -9.29 -6.74
C LEU A 18 -2.59 -9.18 -6.61
N ASN A 19 -1.82 -10.12 -7.16
CA ASN A 19 -0.36 -10.04 -7.13
C ASN A 19 0.15 -8.96 -8.07
N GLU A 20 -0.43 -8.84 -9.27
CA GLU A 20 -0.11 -7.76 -10.21
C GLU A 20 -0.42 -6.39 -9.59
N ALA A 21 -1.55 -6.26 -8.89
CA ALA A 21 -1.90 -5.04 -8.18
C ALA A 21 -0.92 -4.71 -7.03
N LYS A 22 -0.45 -5.71 -6.26
CA LYS A 22 0.57 -5.52 -5.21
C LYS A 22 1.90 -5.02 -5.79
N VAL A 23 2.33 -5.60 -6.91
CA VAL A 23 3.57 -5.18 -7.59
C VAL A 23 3.44 -3.74 -8.10
N ALA A 24 2.35 -3.42 -8.79
CA ALA A 24 2.09 -2.07 -9.28
C ALA A 24 1.97 -1.04 -8.15
N ALA A 25 1.39 -1.43 -7.01
CA ALA A 25 1.32 -0.59 -5.82
C ALA A 25 2.70 -0.32 -5.23
N LEU A 26 3.55 -1.34 -5.12
CA LEU A 26 4.92 -1.19 -4.62
C LEU A 26 5.77 -0.29 -5.53
N GLU A 27 5.63 -0.42 -6.85
CA GLU A 27 6.32 0.45 -7.83
C GLU A 27 5.84 1.91 -7.76
N GLY A 28 4.57 2.12 -7.42
CA GLY A 28 3.98 3.45 -7.25
C GLY A 28 4.12 4.04 -5.85
N MET A 29 4.57 3.27 -4.86
CA MET A 29 4.77 3.75 -3.49
C MET A 29 5.87 4.81 -3.47
N ALA A 30 5.46 6.01 -3.11
CA ALA A 30 6.33 7.13 -2.83
C ALA A 30 6.20 7.54 -1.36
N TYR A 31 7.04 8.48 -0.92
CA TYR A 31 6.95 9.06 0.41
C TYR A 31 5.72 9.99 0.53
N THR A 32 4.51 9.40 0.49
CA THR A 32 3.23 10.14 0.59
C THR A 32 2.80 10.32 2.04
N GLN A 33 3.35 9.52 2.96
CA GLN A 33 2.96 9.47 4.37
C GLN A 33 1.47 9.16 4.57
N GLN A 34 0.86 8.47 3.61
CA GLN A 34 -0.52 8.01 3.63
C GLN A 34 -0.53 6.50 3.44
N ASP A 35 -1.53 5.82 4.01
CA ASP A 35 -1.78 4.40 3.76
C ASP A 35 -2.05 4.13 2.28
N VAL A 36 -1.64 2.95 1.81
CA VAL A 36 -1.92 2.47 0.46
C VAL A 36 -2.93 1.34 0.54
N ARG A 37 -4.00 1.44 -0.24
CA ARG A 37 -5.10 0.47 -0.27
C ARG A 37 -5.22 -0.15 -1.65
N ILE A 38 -5.61 -1.42 -1.69
CA ILE A 38 -6.07 -2.09 -2.90
C ILE A 38 -7.55 -2.40 -2.72
N LEU A 39 -8.36 -1.88 -3.63
CA LEU A 39 -9.82 -1.98 -3.62
C LEU A 39 -10.31 -2.90 -4.73
N ASP A 40 -11.43 -3.57 -4.49
CA ASP A 40 -12.17 -4.32 -5.51
C ASP A 40 -12.93 -3.39 -6.47
N ASP A 41 -13.66 -3.99 -7.42
CA ASP A 41 -14.46 -3.27 -8.41
C ASP A 41 -15.68 -2.52 -7.82
N ASN A 42 -16.07 -2.84 -6.59
CA ASN A 42 -17.13 -2.17 -5.83
C ASN A 42 -16.56 -1.08 -4.90
N GLY A 43 -15.24 -0.90 -4.87
CA GLY A 43 -14.55 0.03 -3.98
C GLY A 43 -14.38 -0.50 -2.55
N ALA A 44 -14.59 -1.80 -2.31
CA ALA A 44 -14.32 -2.43 -1.03
C ALA A 44 -12.82 -2.68 -0.85
N GLU A 45 -12.30 -2.43 0.35
CA GLU A 45 -10.89 -2.65 0.66
C GLU A 45 -10.59 -4.15 0.73
N ILE A 46 -9.67 -4.62 -0.11
CA ILE A 46 -9.16 -5.99 -0.08
C ILE A 46 -7.89 -6.04 0.76
N LEU A 47 -7.00 -5.07 0.56
CA LEU A 47 -5.72 -4.99 1.27
C LEU A 47 -5.37 -3.56 1.63
N ILE A 48 -4.62 -3.42 2.71
CA ILE A 48 -4.02 -2.18 3.16
C ILE A 48 -2.55 -2.39 3.55
N SER A 49 -1.70 -1.45 3.16
CA SER A 49 -0.34 -1.29 3.68
C SER A 49 -0.29 0.05 4.40
N ARG A 50 -0.02 0.01 5.70
CA ARG A 50 -0.08 1.19 6.57
C ARG A 50 1.23 1.94 6.57
N TRP A 51 1.13 3.27 6.57
CA TRP A 51 2.30 4.12 6.76
C TRP A 51 2.61 4.31 8.25
N TYR A 52 3.85 4.05 8.63
CA TYR A 52 4.39 4.34 9.95
C TYR A 52 5.50 5.38 9.83
N GLY A 53 5.28 6.58 10.36
CA GLY A 53 6.23 7.70 10.30
C GLY A 53 7.41 7.60 11.29
N VAL A 54 7.92 6.39 11.48
CA VAL A 54 9.03 6.05 12.40
C VAL A 54 9.91 4.99 11.76
N GLU A 55 11.17 4.89 12.18
CA GLU A 55 12.02 3.77 11.78
C GLU A 55 11.43 2.43 12.26
N PRO A 56 11.37 1.39 11.40
CA PRO A 56 10.87 0.08 11.80
C PRO A 56 11.77 -0.55 12.88
N ALA A 57 11.15 -1.23 13.83
CA ALA A 57 11.81 -2.12 14.78
C ALA A 57 12.18 -3.46 14.12
N GLU A 58 13.03 -4.26 14.77
CA GLU A 58 13.47 -5.56 14.24
C GLU A 58 12.32 -6.55 13.99
N ASP A 59 11.22 -6.42 14.75
CA ASP A 59 10.06 -7.31 14.66
C ASP A 59 8.96 -6.78 13.71
N ASP A 60 9.16 -5.61 13.08
CA ASP A 60 8.16 -5.04 12.16
C ASP A 60 8.20 -5.75 10.79
N GLU A 61 7.02 -6.10 10.28
CA GLU A 61 6.86 -6.63 8.92
C GLU A 61 6.85 -5.48 7.92
N VAL A 62 8.01 -5.22 7.29
CA VAL A 62 8.24 -4.07 6.42
C VAL A 62 8.13 -4.45 4.95
N LEU A 63 7.24 -3.77 4.22
CA LEU A 63 7.14 -3.86 2.77
C LEU A 63 8.17 -2.95 2.07
N THR A 64 8.27 -1.70 2.50
CA THR A 64 9.29 -0.76 2.00
C THR A 64 9.56 0.35 3.01
N GLN A 65 10.81 0.82 3.07
CA GLN A 65 11.26 1.81 4.05
C GLN A 65 11.85 3.04 3.36
N PHE A 66 11.53 4.22 3.89
CA PHE A 66 12.03 5.51 3.42
C PHE A 66 13.02 6.10 4.43
N GLY A 67 14.24 5.56 4.44
CA GLY A 67 15.27 5.96 5.41
C GLY A 67 14.80 5.78 6.86
N SER A 68 15.13 6.71 7.74
CA SER A 68 14.65 6.72 9.13
C SER A 68 13.33 7.48 9.33
N TYR A 69 12.69 7.93 8.25
CA TYR A 69 11.48 8.77 8.31
C TYR A 69 10.19 7.96 8.39
N GLY A 70 10.21 6.71 7.94
CA GLY A 70 9.05 5.84 8.02
C GLY A 70 9.11 4.64 7.10
N PHE A 71 8.14 3.76 7.26
CA PHE A 71 7.98 2.56 6.45
C PHE A 71 6.52 2.24 6.18
N TYR A 72 6.31 1.46 5.14
CA TYR A 72 5.05 0.80 4.83
C TYR A 72 5.09 -0.64 5.36
N SER A 73 4.07 -1.06 6.09
CA SER A 73 3.97 -2.46 6.54
C SER A 73 3.72 -3.42 5.38
N GLU A 74 3.96 -4.70 5.60
CA GLU A 74 3.39 -5.76 4.77
C GLU A 74 1.85 -5.62 4.64
N TRP A 75 1.33 -6.25 3.60
CA TRP A 75 -0.08 -6.20 3.25
C TRP A 75 -0.92 -6.90 4.31
N GLN A 76 -1.93 -6.20 4.81
CA GLN A 76 -2.93 -6.72 5.74
C GLN A 76 -4.29 -6.80 5.04
N GLU A 77 -5.14 -7.72 5.45
CA GLU A 77 -6.52 -7.77 4.93
C GLU A 77 -7.28 -6.50 5.28
N GLY A 78 -8.01 -5.98 4.28
CA GLY A 78 -8.89 -4.84 4.43
C GLY A 78 -10.07 -5.15 5.34
N ASN A 79 -10.63 -4.11 5.95
CA ASN A 79 -11.70 -4.23 6.95
C ASN A 79 -13.08 -3.88 6.41
#